data_AF-A0A2A7AZG7-F1
#
_entry.id   AF-A0A2A7AZG7-F1
#
_cell.length_a   1.000
_cell.length_b   1.000
_cell.length_c   1.000
_cell.angle_alpha   90.00
_cell.angle_beta   90.00
_cell.angle_gamma   90.00
#
_symmetry.space_group_name_H-M   'P 1'
#
loop_
_entity.id
_entity.type
_entity.pdbx_description
1 polymer ?
#
loop_
_entity_poly.entity_id
_entity_poly.type
_entity_poly.pdbx_seq_one_letter_code
_entity_poly.pdbx_strand_id
1 'polypeptide(L)'
;MSGYISEFFGYKAEDASTIALNTANSQICPFLGSPCTKVLSRDHLISGVCSVRQKTEGSPSVICCPIRIYAEDYKMLHLISRQAFGRDFGLYAGRAAVERARAEGGSIAVFGHGWGGELRLPQRAGTGSYFVDWVLARLDENGELAEFTAIEVQTIDTTGNYREARTALLENRSVISDTVGLNWENVSKRIIPQLIYKGQVLQREDLCRTGLFFVCPKAVYDRVLNRLGGRERIPTFPTQPASIHFVAYDYTEPPRDGSITQLGIVEEHCTTVYKVQEAFSSMNLPEGNVYRDAIRKSLYGTE
;
A
#
# COMPACT_ATOMS: atom_id res chain seq x y z
N MET A 1 8.57 7.54 -20.72
CA MET A 1 7.43 7.90 -19.85
C MET A 1 7.80 9.17 -19.10
N SER A 2 6.84 10.07 -18.90
CA SER A 2 7.05 11.32 -18.18
C SER A 2 5.89 11.56 -17.22
N GLY A 3 6.17 12.16 -16.07
CA GLY A 3 5.16 12.45 -15.06
C GLY A 3 5.51 13.68 -14.23
N TYR A 4 4.62 13.98 -13.30
CA TYR A 4 4.75 15.10 -12.36
C TYR A 4 4.72 14.56 -10.92
N ILE A 5 5.37 15.28 -10.02
CA ILE A 5 5.12 15.13 -8.59
C ILE A 5 3.72 15.72 -8.32
N SER A 6 2.87 14.97 -7.63
CA SER A 6 1.52 15.39 -7.27
C SER A 6 1.42 15.83 -5.81
N GLU A 7 2.18 15.19 -4.93
CA GLU A 7 2.21 15.50 -3.51
C GLU A 7 3.65 15.49 -3.01
N PHE A 8 4.01 16.55 -2.29
CA PHE A 8 5.35 16.83 -1.82
C PHE A 8 5.32 17.22 -0.35
N PHE A 9 5.96 16.39 0.48
CA PHE A 9 5.93 16.43 1.94
C PHE A 9 4.51 16.49 2.53
N GLY A 10 3.59 15.71 1.96
CA GLY A 10 2.20 15.59 2.43
C GLY A 10 1.23 16.67 1.94
N TYR A 11 1.71 17.68 1.22
CA TYR A 11 0.89 18.75 0.63
C TYR A 11 0.84 18.59 -0.89
N LYS A 12 -0.18 19.13 -1.56
CA LYS A 12 -0.18 19.16 -3.03
C LYS A 12 1.07 19.87 -3.54
N ALA A 13 1.58 19.43 -4.69
CA ALA A 13 2.89 19.85 -5.19
C ALA A 13 3.02 21.37 -5.33
N GLU A 14 1.99 22.03 -5.87
CA GLU A 14 1.93 23.48 -6.06
C GLU A 14 1.59 24.28 -4.78
N ASP A 15 1.40 23.63 -3.62
CA ASP A 15 1.02 24.33 -2.39
C ASP A 15 2.12 25.29 -1.94
N ALA A 16 1.85 26.59 -2.01
CA ALA A 16 2.77 27.66 -1.66
C ALA A 16 2.46 28.29 -0.28
N SER A 17 1.59 27.67 0.52
CA SER A 17 1.33 28.10 1.88
C SER A 17 2.59 28.01 2.74
N THR A 18 2.67 28.86 3.77
CA THR A 18 3.81 28.90 4.68
C THR A 18 4.09 27.54 5.33
N ILE A 19 3.05 26.78 5.68
CA ILE A 19 3.20 25.46 6.30
C ILE A 19 3.78 24.43 5.32
N ALA A 20 3.32 24.41 4.07
CA ALA A 20 3.84 23.50 3.05
C ALA A 20 5.31 23.81 2.70
N LEU A 21 5.66 25.09 2.56
CA LEU A 21 7.02 25.54 2.32
C LEU A 21 7.96 25.20 3.48
N ASN A 22 7.55 25.51 4.72
CA ASN A 22 8.35 25.20 5.91
C ASN A 22 8.57 23.69 6.08
N THR A 23 7.53 22.89 5.84
CA THR A 23 7.64 21.42 5.90
C THR A 23 8.64 20.91 4.87
N ALA A 24 8.54 21.37 3.61
CA ALA A 24 9.46 20.98 2.55
C ALA A 24 10.91 21.42 2.83
N ASN A 25 11.12 22.63 3.33
CA ASN A 25 12.44 23.16 3.68
C ASN A 25 13.07 22.41 4.86
N SER A 26 12.27 22.03 5.86
CA SER A 26 12.74 21.21 6.99
C SER A 26 13.01 19.75 6.62
N GLN A 27 12.49 19.29 5.47
CA GLN A 27 12.57 17.91 4.99
C GLN A 27 11.98 16.86 5.97
N ILE A 28 11.10 17.31 6.87
CA ILE A 28 10.40 16.47 7.84
C ILE A 28 9.18 15.83 7.18
N CYS A 29 8.98 14.54 7.41
CA CYS A 29 7.75 13.84 7.04
C CYS A 29 6.64 14.20 8.04
N PRO A 30 5.53 14.82 7.61
CA PRO A 30 4.46 15.22 8.53
C PRO A 30 3.74 14.02 9.16
N PHE A 31 3.89 12.83 8.59
CA PHE A 31 3.26 11.59 9.08
C PHE A 31 4.08 10.85 10.12
N LEU A 32 5.40 11.10 10.17
CA LEU A 32 6.30 10.46 11.15
C LEU A 32 6.83 11.42 12.20
N GLY A 33 6.70 12.74 11.99
CA GLY A 33 7.32 13.76 12.84
C GLY A 33 8.87 13.73 12.82
N SER A 34 9.46 13.06 11.83
CA SER A 34 10.91 12.86 11.69
C SER A 34 11.35 13.06 10.23
N PRO A 35 12.66 13.16 9.92
CA PRO A 35 13.13 13.33 8.55
C PRO A 35 12.55 12.28 7.60
N CYS A 36 12.15 12.70 6.39
CA CYS A 36 11.61 11.77 5.42
C CYS A 36 12.62 10.66 5.08
N THR A 37 12.18 9.41 5.23
CA THR A 37 13.03 8.22 5.10
C THR A 37 13.26 7.81 3.64
N LYS A 38 12.41 8.25 2.72
CA LYS A 38 12.55 7.98 1.29
C LYS A 38 13.68 8.83 0.73
N VAL A 39 14.69 8.18 0.16
CA VAL A 39 15.84 8.86 -0.46
C VAL A 39 15.90 8.59 -1.96
N LEU A 40 16.46 9.54 -2.72
CA LEU A 40 16.75 9.35 -4.14
C LEU A 40 17.96 8.43 -4.29
N SER A 41 17.79 7.29 -4.97
CA SER A 41 18.75 6.18 -4.96
C SER A 41 20.17 6.52 -5.45
N ARG A 42 20.34 7.56 -6.29
CA ARG A 42 21.66 7.92 -6.84
C ARG A 42 22.49 8.82 -5.93
N ASP A 43 21.84 9.70 -5.17
CA ASP A 43 22.55 10.80 -4.48
C ASP A 43 22.22 10.85 -2.97
N HIS A 44 21.41 9.91 -2.49
CA HIS A 44 20.98 9.82 -1.10
C HIS A 44 20.27 11.08 -0.56
N LEU A 45 19.77 11.94 -1.44
CA LEU A 45 18.98 13.12 -1.07
C LEU A 45 17.59 12.70 -0.59
N ILE A 46 17.06 13.39 0.43
CA ILE A 46 15.69 13.18 0.92
C ILE A 46 14.69 13.46 -0.22
N SER A 47 13.84 12.49 -0.55
CA SER A 47 12.89 12.56 -1.65
C SER A 47 11.77 13.57 -1.41
N GLY A 48 11.01 13.41 -0.32
CA GLY A 48 9.81 14.20 -0.06
C GLY A 48 8.59 13.88 -0.94
N VAL A 49 8.72 12.97 -1.92
CA VAL A 49 7.63 12.68 -2.87
C VAL A 49 6.71 11.58 -2.35
N CYS A 50 5.47 11.97 -2.04
CA CYS A 50 4.42 11.11 -1.51
C CYS A 50 3.56 10.49 -2.62
N SER A 51 3.25 11.25 -3.68
CA SER A 51 2.51 10.76 -4.84
C SER A 51 2.98 11.40 -6.16
N VAL A 52 2.74 10.70 -7.26
CA VAL A 52 3.09 11.14 -8.61
C VAL A 52 1.94 10.87 -9.58
N ARG A 53 1.87 11.63 -10.67
CA ARG A 53 0.90 11.41 -11.76
C ARG A 53 1.60 11.34 -13.11
N GLN A 54 1.05 10.57 -14.04
CA GLN A 54 1.55 10.54 -15.41
C GLN A 54 1.18 11.82 -16.17
N LYS A 55 1.95 12.17 -17.20
CA LYS A 55 1.73 13.39 -17.98
C LYS A 55 0.45 13.36 -18.83
N THR A 56 -0.03 12.17 -19.16
CA THR A 56 -1.29 11.97 -19.90
C THR A 56 -2.43 12.66 -19.15
N GLU A 57 -3.20 13.48 -19.87
CA GLU A 57 -4.34 14.20 -19.30
C GLU A 57 -5.34 13.25 -18.63
N GLY A 58 -5.89 13.66 -17.50
CA GLY A 58 -6.80 12.83 -16.69
C GLY A 58 -6.13 11.72 -15.88
N SER A 59 -4.80 11.55 -15.94
CA SER A 59 -4.12 10.55 -15.12
C SER A 59 -4.26 10.86 -13.62
N PRO A 60 -4.63 9.88 -12.78
CA PRO A 60 -4.76 10.09 -11.35
C PRO A 60 -3.38 10.31 -10.70
N SER A 61 -3.39 11.01 -9.58
CA SER A 61 -2.28 11.00 -8.62
C SER A 61 -2.23 9.65 -7.92
N VAL A 62 -1.09 8.98 -7.95
CA VAL A 62 -0.92 7.66 -7.34
C VAL A 62 0.11 7.74 -6.22
N ILE A 63 -0.30 7.33 -5.02
CA ILE A 63 0.57 7.32 -3.83
C ILE A 63 1.70 6.32 -4.05
N CYS A 64 2.93 6.78 -3.88
CA CYS A 64 4.18 6.05 -4.10
C CYS A 64 5.06 5.98 -2.84
N CYS A 65 4.48 6.26 -1.68
CA CYS A 65 5.13 6.23 -0.38
C CYS A 65 4.20 5.52 0.62
N PRO A 66 4.59 4.36 1.20
CA PRO A 66 3.74 3.65 2.16
C PRO A 66 3.40 4.47 3.40
N ILE A 67 4.34 5.28 3.88
CA ILE A 67 4.13 6.17 5.04
C ILE A 67 2.96 7.13 4.83
N ARG A 68 2.66 7.52 3.57
CA ARG A 68 1.51 8.35 3.27
C ARG A 68 0.18 7.67 3.62
N ILE A 69 0.09 6.33 3.50
CA ILE A 69 -1.09 5.54 3.88
C ILE A 69 -1.30 5.55 5.41
N TYR A 70 -0.27 5.86 6.19
CA TYR A 70 -0.32 5.93 7.66
C TYR A 70 -0.70 7.32 8.19
N ALA A 71 -1.12 8.22 7.30
CA ALA A 71 -1.58 9.55 7.68
C ALA A 71 -2.78 9.52 8.64
N GLU A 72 -3.08 10.68 9.22
CA GLU A 72 -4.19 10.87 10.17
C GLU A 72 -4.04 9.94 11.38
N ASP A 73 -2.83 9.87 11.94
CA ASP A 73 -2.50 9.04 13.10
C ASP A 73 -2.90 7.57 12.91
N TYR A 74 -2.43 6.97 11.82
CA TYR A 74 -2.72 5.58 11.48
C TYR A 74 -4.23 5.26 11.39
N LYS A 75 -5.07 6.22 10.96
CA LYS A 75 -6.52 6.06 10.72
C LYS A 75 -6.87 4.76 9.98
N MET A 76 -6.05 4.38 9.01
CA MET A 76 -6.18 3.11 8.30
C MET A 76 -6.22 1.90 9.24
N LEU A 77 -5.32 1.80 10.22
CA LEU A 77 -5.28 0.70 11.19
C LEU A 77 -6.54 0.67 12.06
N HIS A 78 -7.04 1.83 12.49
CA HIS A 78 -8.29 1.93 13.24
C HIS A 78 -9.50 1.43 12.44
N LEU A 79 -9.60 1.83 11.17
CA LEU A 79 -10.67 1.39 10.28
C LEU A 79 -10.64 -0.13 10.07
N ILE A 80 -9.47 -0.69 9.75
CA ILE A 80 -9.32 -2.13 9.56
C ILE A 80 -9.56 -2.90 10.86
N SER A 81 -9.09 -2.40 12.00
CA SER A 81 -9.37 -2.99 13.33
C SER A 81 -10.87 -3.11 13.58
N ARG A 82 -11.63 -2.04 13.32
CA ARG A 82 -13.08 -2.04 13.50
C ARG A 82 -13.77 -3.04 12.55
N GLN A 83 -13.32 -3.11 11.29
CA GLN A 83 -13.85 -4.08 10.33
C GLN A 83 -13.54 -5.53 10.74
N ALA A 84 -12.34 -5.78 11.27
CA ALA A 84 -11.91 -7.12 11.64
C ALA A 84 -12.59 -7.64 12.91
N PHE A 85 -12.80 -6.77 13.90
CA PHE A 85 -13.23 -7.16 15.26
C PHE A 85 -14.62 -6.67 15.66
N GLY A 86 -15.30 -5.92 14.78
CA GLY A 86 -16.68 -5.48 14.95
C GLY A 86 -16.92 -4.37 15.98
N ARG A 87 -15.86 -3.85 16.62
CA ARG A 87 -15.94 -2.72 17.57
C ARG A 87 -14.64 -1.93 17.60
N ASP A 88 -14.72 -0.73 18.15
CA ASP A 88 -13.56 0.13 18.37
C ASP A 88 -12.81 -0.29 19.64
N PHE A 89 -11.48 -0.31 19.53
CA PHE A 89 -10.53 -0.62 20.59
C PHE A 89 -9.37 0.37 20.53
N GLY A 90 -8.71 0.63 21.66
CA GLY A 90 -7.45 1.35 21.68
C GLY A 90 -6.33 0.53 21.02
N LEU A 91 -5.53 1.18 20.18
CA LEU A 91 -4.36 0.59 19.52
C LEU A 91 -3.10 0.95 20.31
N TYR A 92 -2.29 -0.04 20.65
CA TYR A 92 -1.06 0.14 21.42
C TYR A 92 0.09 -0.70 20.86
N ALA A 93 1.31 -0.19 20.96
CA ALA A 93 2.50 -0.87 20.44
C ALA A 93 2.82 -2.16 21.23
N GLY A 94 2.71 -3.31 20.56
CA GLY A 94 3.09 -4.63 21.09
C GLY A 94 2.66 -4.88 22.54
N ARG A 95 3.63 -5.16 23.42
CA ARG A 95 3.38 -5.53 24.82
C ARG A 95 2.67 -4.44 25.65
N ALA A 96 2.74 -3.17 25.25
CA ALA A 96 2.04 -2.09 25.96
C ALA A 96 0.52 -2.28 25.96
N ALA A 97 -0.02 -3.03 24.99
CA ALA A 97 -1.45 -3.31 24.90
C ALA A 97 -1.98 -4.21 26.04
N VAL A 98 -1.13 -5.05 26.66
CA VAL A 98 -1.58 -6.05 27.66
C VAL A 98 -2.19 -5.39 28.89
N GLU A 99 -1.48 -4.44 29.49
CA GLU A 99 -2.00 -3.70 30.65
C GLU A 99 -3.21 -2.82 30.28
N ARG A 100 -3.21 -2.28 29.06
CA ARG A 100 -4.34 -1.50 28.52
C ARG A 100 -5.59 -2.36 28.35
N ALA A 101 -5.43 -3.60 27.89
CA ALA A 101 -6.55 -4.52 27.71
C ALA A 101 -7.26 -4.80 29.06
N ARG A 102 -6.48 -5.02 30.12
CA ARG A 102 -7.00 -5.21 31.48
C ARG A 102 -7.70 -3.98 32.04
N ALA A 103 -7.21 -2.79 31.71
CA ALA A 103 -7.79 -1.53 32.18
C ALA A 103 -9.05 -1.10 31.39
N GLU A 104 -9.11 -1.42 30.08
CA GLU A 104 -10.10 -0.87 29.14
C GLU A 104 -11.14 -1.90 28.67
N GLY A 105 -11.06 -3.15 29.15
CA GLY A 105 -11.98 -4.23 28.74
C GLY A 105 -11.69 -4.75 27.33
N GLY A 106 -10.40 -4.89 27.00
CA GLY A 106 -9.86 -5.31 25.72
C GLY A 106 -9.11 -4.19 24.98
N SER A 107 -8.15 -4.57 24.13
CA SER A 107 -7.34 -3.63 23.34
C SER A 107 -6.75 -4.31 22.10
N ILE A 108 -6.09 -3.53 21.23
CA ILE A 108 -5.31 -4.07 20.10
C ILE A 108 -3.82 -3.87 20.34
N ALA A 109 -3.08 -4.97 20.35
CA ALA A 109 -1.63 -4.97 20.19
C ALA A 109 -1.27 -4.84 18.71
N VAL A 110 -0.57 -3.76 18.36
CA VAL A 110 -0.12 -3.49 16.99
C VAL A 110 1.35 -3.89 16.86
N PHE A 111 1.64 -4.63 15.80
CA PHE A 111 2.99 -5.00 15.38
C PHE A 111 3.22 -4.55 13.94
N GLY A 112 4.27 -3.78 13.68
CA GLY A 112 4.60 -3.22 12.38
C GLY A 112 5.60 -2.06 12.48
N HIS A 113 5.70 -1.27 11.41
CA HIS A 113 6.69 -0.20 11.33
C HIS A 113 6.53 0.83 12.47
N GLY A 114 7.53 0.91 13.36
CA GLY A 114 7.51 1.83 14.50
C GLY A 114 6.62 1.41 15.68
N TRP A 115 5.92 0.27 15.59
CA TRP A 115 5.00 -0.22 16.63
C TRP A 115 5.26 -1.69 16.93
N GLY A 116 5.76 -2.02 18.13
CA GLY A 116 5.90 -3.42 18.58
C GLY A 116 6.91 -4.29 17.79
N GLY A 117 7.48 -3.78 16.71
CA GLY A 117 8.34 -4.50 15.77
C GLY A 117 7.54 -5.35 14.77
N GLU A 118 8.15 -5.65 13.61
CA GLU A 118 7.55 -6.53 12.60
C GLU A 118 7.61 -7.99 13.06
N LEU A 119 6.47 -8.68 13.05
CA LEU A 119 6.40 -10.11 13.35
C LEU A 119 6.83 -10.93 12.14
N ARG A 120 7.78 -11.85 12.37
CA ARG A 120 8.31 -12.77 11.36
C ARG A 120 7.40 -13.99 11.24
N LEU A 121 7.00 -14.32 10.02
CA LEU A 121 6.41 -15.63 9.72
C LEU A 121 7.52 -16.71 9.69
N PRO A 122 7.22 -17.95 10.12
CA PRO A 122 8.20 -19.05 10.16
C PRO A 122 8.76 -19.39 8.77
N GLN A 123 10.02 -19.84 8.76
CA GLN A 123 10.81 -20.07 7.54
C GLN A 123 10.34 -21.30 6.76
N ARG A 124 10.34 -21.21 5.42
CA ARG A 124 10.25 -22.39 4.56
C ARG A 124 11.67 -22.96 4.38
N ALA A 125 11.96 -24.10 5.03
CA ALA A 125 13.19 -24.88 4.84
C ALA A 125 14.52 -24.08 4.93
N GLY A 126 14.59 -23.07 5.80
CA GLY A 126 15.83 -22.32 6.08
C GLY A 126 16.14 -21.15 5.13
N THR A 127 15.28 -20.84 4.14
CA THR A 127 15.49 -19.69 3.23
C THR A 127 14.27 -18.78 3.16
N GLY A 128 14.47 -17.49 3.44
CA GLY A 128 13.46 -16.43 3.33
C GLY A 128 12.69 -16.15 4.63
N SER A 129 12.67 -14.89 5.07
CA SER A 129 11.77 -14.39 6.12
C SER A 129 10.61 -13.67 5.46
N TYR A 130 9.39 -14.14 5.68
CA TYR A 130 8.19 -13.45 5.24
C TYR A 130 7.64 -12.61 6.38
N PHE A 131 7.27 -11.38 6.08
CA PHE A 131 6.67 -10.43 7.02
C PHE A 131 5.35 -9.97 6.45
N VAL A 132 4.38 -9.70 7.30
CA VAL A 132 3.25 -8.84 6.98
C VAL A 132 3.57 -7.44 7.50
N ASP A 133 3.13 -6.40 6.81
CA ASP A 133 3.45 -5.03 7.22
C ASP A 133 2.85 -4.68 8.59
N TRP A 134 1.64 -5.18 8.86
CA TRP A 134 0.99 -5.01 10.15
C TRP A 134 0.29 -6.29 10.62
N VAL A 135 0.36 -6.53 11.93
CA VAL A 135 -0.51 -7.45 12.65
C VAL A 135 -1.28 -6.66 13.70
N LEU A 136 -2.60 -6.82 13.70
CA LEU A 136 -3.48 -6.31 14.74
C LEU A 136 -3.96 -7.49 15.57
N ALA A 137 -3.48 -7.59 16.80
CA ALA A 137 -3.80 -8.66 17.73
C ALA A 137 -4.79 -8.17 18.78
N ARG A 138 -6.03 -8.66 18.74
CA ARG A 138 -7.05 -8.33 19.73
C ARG A 138 -6.80 -9.09 21.02
N LEU A 139 -6.63 -8.33 22.10
CA LEU A 139 -6.56 -8.83 23.46
C LEU A 139 -7.92 -8.73 24.13
N ASP A 140 -8.27 -9.72 24.95
CA ASP A 140 -9.44 -9.67 25.81
C ASP A 140 -9.19 -8.88 27.11
N GLU A 141 -10.18 -8.84 28.00
CA GLU A 141 -10.10 -8.17 29.30
C GLU A 141 -9.05 -8.74 30.26
N ASN A 142 -8.52 -9.94 30.02
CA ASN A 142 -7.43 -10.51 30.80
C ASN A 142 -6.05 -10.17 30.22
N GLY A 143 -6.02 -9.57 29.03
CA GLY A 143 -4.81 -9.32 28.25
C GLY A 143 -4.37 -10.54 27.45
N GLU A 144 -5.24 -11.52 27.23
CA GLU A 144 -4.96 -12.72 26.46
C GLU A 144 -5.34 -12.54 24.98
N LEU A 145 -4.56 -13.15 24.09
CA LEU A 145 -4.80 -13.08 22.65
C LEU A 145 -6.07 -13.84 22.29
N ALA A 146 -7.07 -13.14 21.76
CA ALA A 146 -8.36 -13.73 21.47
C ALA A 146 -8.61 -13.91 19.95
N GLU A 147 -8.07 -13.03 19.12
CA GLU A 147 -8.06 -13.13 17.65
C GLU A 147 -7.05 -12.13 17.07
N PHE A 148 -6.66 -12.30 15.82
CA PHE A 148 -5.82 -11.33 15.12
C PHE A 148 -6.18 -11.23 13.63
N THR A 149 -5.69 -10.17 13.01
CA THR A 149 -5.70 -10.02 11.55
C THR A 149 -4.37 -9.46 11.07
N ALA A 150 -4.09 -9.60 9.77
CA ALA A 150 -2.89 -9.08 9.14
C ALA A 150 -3.25 -8.07 8.04
N ILE A 151 -2.38 -7.08 7.85
CA ILE A 151 -2.51 -6.06 6.83
C ILE A 151 -1.22 -6.01 6.01
N GLU A 152 -1.38 -6.05 4.69
CA GLU A 152 -0.34 -5.81 3.70
C GLU A 152 -0.63 -4.48 3.01
N VAL A 153 0.36 -3.59 2.95
CA VAL A 153 0.25 -2.27 2.34
C VAL A 153 1.13 -2.20 1.10
N GLN A 154 0.55 -1.92 -0.06
CA GLN A 154 1.31 -1.76 -1.29
C GLN A 154 0.99 -0.44 -1.98
N THR A 155 2.00 0.42 -2.08
CA THR A 155 1.97 1.62 -2.93
C THR A 155 2.60 1.37 -4.29
N ILE A 156 2.52 2.33 -5.22
CA ILE A 156 3.17 2.19 -6.52
C ILE A 156 4.68 2.43 -6.41
N ASP A 157 5.46 1.51 -6.96
CA ASP A 157 6.87 1.77 -7.21
C ASP A 157 7.03 2.74 -8.39
N THR A 158 8.02 3.62 -8.33
CA THR A 158 8.31 4.55 -9.44
C THR A 158 9.43 4.01 -10.34
N THR A 159 9.38 4.32 -11.63
CA THR A 159 10.53 4.21 -12.56
C THR A 159 11.06 5.60 -12.93
N GLY A 160 12.21 5.66 -13.59
CA GLY A 160 12.82 6.93 -13.98
C GLY A 160 13.28 7.74 -12.76
N ASN A 161 13.23 9.07 -12.86
CA ASN A 161 13.56 9.96 -11.76
C ASN A 161 12.67 11.23 -11.79
N TYR A 162 12.68 11.96 -10.67
CA TYR A 162 11.95 13.21 -10.47
C TYR A 162 12.86 14.25 -9.78
N ARG A 163 14.17 14.20 -10.07
CA ARG A 163 15.15 15.05 -9.39
C ARG A 163 14.94 16.52 -9.72
N GLU A 164 14.83 16.83 -11.00
CA GLU A 164 14.70 18.22 -11.45
C GLU A 164 13.35 18.78 -10.99
N ALA A 165 12.29 17.96 -11.08
CA ALA A 165 10.98 18.31 -10.54
C ALA A 165 11.03 18.59 -9.03
N ARG A 166 11.78 17.79 -8.26
CA ARG A 166 11.97 18.03 -6.83
C ARG A 166 12.74 19.33 -6.56
N THR A 167 13.82 19.60 -7.29
CA THR A 167 14.61 20.82 -7.13
C THR A 167 13.75 22.05 -7.40
N ALA A 168 13.00 22.05 -8.50
CA ALA A 168 12.05 23.13 -8.82
C ALA A 168 11.02 23.36 -7.69
N LEU A 169 10.48 22.28 -7.11
CA LEU A 169 9.55 22.39 -5.98
C LEU A 169 10.16 22.98 -4.71
N LEU A 170 11.44 22.74 -4.45
CA LEU A 170 12.15 23.29 -3.30
C LEU A 170 12.55 24.76 -3.51
N GLU A 171 12.96 25.13 -4.72
CA GLU A 171 13.49 26.46 -5.00
C GLU A 171 12.38 27.51 -5.21
N ASN A 172 11.34 27.16 -5.97
CA ASN A 172 10.33 28.13 -6.41
C ASN A 172 8.91 27.56 -6.50
N ARG A 173 8.70 26.36 -5.96
CA ARG A 173 7.42 25.64 -5.97
C ARG A 173 6.85 25.37 -7.36
N SER A 174 7.70 25.32 -8.39
CA SER A 174 7.26 25.05 -9.76
C SER A 174 7.04 23.56 -10.01
N VAL A 175 5.88 23.22 -10.56
CA VAL A 175 5.52 21.85 -10.96
C VAL A 175 5.96 21.63 -12.40
N ILE A 176 7.07 20.92 -12.58
CA ILE A 176 7.59 20.57 -13.91
C ILE A 176 7.52 19.06 -14.16
N SER A 177 7.47 18.65 -15.43
CA SER A 177 7.52 17.25 -15.80
C SER A 177 8.94 16.70 -15.74
N ASP A 178 9.08 15.46 -15.31
CA ASP A 178 10.33 14.69 -15.37
C ASP A 178 10.05 13.29 -15.95
N THR A 179 11.03 12.40 -15.90
CA THR A 179 11.00 11.03 -16.43
C THR A 179 10.27 10.02 -15.56
N VAL A 180 9.69 10.46 -14.43
CA VAL A 180 9.04 9.56 -13.47
C VAL A 180 7.88 8.79 -14.11
N GLY A 181 7.97 7.47 -14.01
CA GLY A 181 6.97 6.52 -14.44
C GLY A 181 6.39 5.74 -13.25
N LEU A 182 5.28 5.04 -13.51
CA LEU A 182 4.69 4.10 -12.56
C LEU A 182 5.14 2.68 -12.93
N ASN A 183 5.80 1.98 -12.00
CA ASN A 183 6.33 0.63 -12.21
C ASN A 183 5.26 -0.43 -11.96
N TRP A 184 4.21 -0.40 -12.77
CA TRP A 184 3.07 -1.31 -12.65
C TRP A 184 3.48 -2.77 -12.68
N GLU A 185 4.42 -3.11 -13.56
CA GLU A 185 4.84 -4.49 -13.77
C GLU A 185 5.56 -5.05 -12.53
N ASN A 186 6.41 -4.26 -11.87
CA ASN A 186 7.08 -4.72 -10.65
C ASN A 186 6.10 -4.92 -9.49
N VAL A 187 5.12 -4.02 -9.34
CA VAL A 187 4.07 -4.16 -8.34
C VAL A 187 3.24 -5.41 -8.62
N SER A 188 2.70 -5.56 -9.83
CA SER A 188 1.85 -6.70 -10.18
C SER A 188 2.57 -8.06 -10.09
N LYS A 189 3.85 -8.13 -10.47
CA LYS A 189 4.65 -9.37 -10.40
C LYS A 189 4.86 -9.87 -8.98
N ARG A 190 4.96 -8.97 -8.00
CA ARG A 190 5.33 -9.31 -6.62
C ARG A 190 4.12 -9.42 -5.71
N ILE A 191 3.11 -8.58 -5.88
CA ILE A 191 2.05 -8.46 -4.87
C ILE A 191 1.11 -9.67 -4.88
N ILE A 192 0.64 -10.13 -6.05
CA ILE A 192 -0.34 -11.22 -6.13
C ILE A 192 0.23 -12.53 -5.54
N PRO A 193 1.46 -12.98 -5.89
CA PRO A 193 2.05 -14.16 -5.25
C PRO A 193 2.21 -14.01 -3.73
N GLN A 194 2.53 -12.81 -3.24
CA GLN A 194 2.62 -12.54 -1.80
C GLN A 194 1.26 -12.64 -1.12
N LEU A 195 0.21 -12.08 -1.70
CA LEU A 195 -1.16 -12.17 -1.19
C LEU A 195 -1.62 -13.62 -1.09
N ILE A 196 -1.36 -14.43 -2.13
CA ILE A 196 -1.70 -15.86 -2.14
C ILE A 196 -0.94 -16.59 -1.02
N TYR A 197 0.38 -16.41 -0.94
CA TYR A 197 1.20 -17.10 0.05
C TYR A 197 0.82 -16.71 1.49
N LYS A 198 0.75 -15.40 1.79
CA LYS A 198 0.39 -14.88 3.11
C LYS A 198 -1.02 -15.30 3.51
N GLY A 199 -1.97 -15.23 2.57
CA GLY A 199 -3.33 -15.71 2.80
C GLY A 199 -3.40 -17.20 3.13
N GLN A 200 -2.63 -18.05 2.45
CA GLN A 200 -2.56 -19.49 2.75
C GLN A 200 -1.93 -19.77 4.12
N VAL A 201 -0.95 -18.97 4.54
CA VAL A 201 -0.36 -19.08 5.89
C VAL A 201 -1.40 -18.70 6.94
N LEU A 202 -2.03 -17.53 6.79
CA LEU A 202 -3.02 -17.02 7.74
C LEU A 202 -4.26 -17.88 7.85
N GLN A 203 -4.68 -18.54 6.77
CA GLN A 203 -5.79 -19.49 6.80
C GLN A 203 -5.57 -20.65 7.79
N ARG A 204 -4.31 -20.99 8.11
CA ARG A 204 -3.97 -22.09 9.01
C ARG A 204 -3.94 -21.68 10.49
N GLU A 205 -4.17 -20.41 10.77
CA GLU A 205 -4.12 -19.84 12.12
C GLU A 205 -5.52 -19.83 12.72
N ASP A 206 -5.72 -20.57 13.82
CA ASP A 206 -7.04 -20.71 14.48
C ASP A 206 -7.62 -19.37 14.95
N LEU A 207 -6.74 -18.39 15.23
CA LEU A 207 -7.09 -17.07 15.72
C LEU A 207 -7.19 -16.01 14.61
N CYS A 208 -6.88 -16.34 13.35
CA CYS A 208 -7.00 -15.42 12.22
C CYS A 208 -8.34 -15.63 11.51
N ARG A 209 -9.39 -14.94 11.98
CA ARG A 209 -10.77 -15.18 11.50
C ARG A 209 -11.15 -14.42 10.23
N THR A 210 -10.46 -13.34 9.94
CA THR A 210 -10.74 -12.45 8.80
C THR A 210 -9.75 -12.60 7.66
N GLY A 211 -8.69 -13.38 7.83
CA GLY A 211 -7.67 -13.56 6.81
C GLY A 211 -6.79 -12.32 6.66
N LEU A 212 -6.58 -11.88 5.42
CA LEU A 212 -5.61 -10.84 5.05
C LEU A 212 -6.31 -9.58 4.52
N PHE A 213 -5.95 -8.41 5.03
CA PHE A 213 -6.29 -7.13 4.43
C PHE A 213 -5.17 -6.66 3.51
N PHE A 214 -5.50 -6.36 2.26
CA PHE A 214 -4.61 -5.76 1.29
C PHE A 214 -5.02 -4.31 1.04
N VAL A 215 -4.23 -3.37 1.56
CA VAL A 215 -4.51 -1.94 1.50
C VAL A 215 -3.61 -1.28 0.47
N CYS A 216 -4.20 -0.60 -0.50
CA CYS A 216 -3.44 0.07 -1.56
C CYS A 216 -4.20 1.26 -2.15
N PRO A 217 -3.52 2.18 -2.86
CA PRO A 217 -4.18 3.26 -3.59
C PRO A 217 -5.13 2.71 -4.66
N LYS A 218 -6.18 3.46 -5.01
CA LYS A 218 -7.23 3.03 -5.93
C LYS A 218 -6.68 2.56 -7.29
N ALA A 219 -5.70 3.28 -7.83
CA ALA A 219 -5.09 2.90 -9.11
C ALA A 219 -4.32 1.56 -9.03
N VAL A 220 -3.73 1.22 -7.88
CA VAL A 220 -3.07 -0.08 -7.65
C VAL A 220 -4.13 -1.17 -7.48
N TYR A 221 -5.16 -0.90 -6.67
CA TYR A 221 -6.32 -1.78 -6.48
C TYR A 221 -6.93 -2.19 -7.83
N ASP A 222 -7.23 -1.22 -8.70
CA ASP A 222 -7.85 -1.49 -10.01
C ASP A 222 -6.93 -2.33 -10.89
N ARG A 223 -5.64 -2.01 -10.89
CA ARG A 223 -4.65 -2.76 -11.65
C ARG A 223 -4.57 -4.22 -11.21
N VAL A 224 -4.56 -4.46 -9.90
CA VAL A 224 -4.46 -5.80 -9.31
C VAL A 224 -5.71 -6.61 -9.63
N LEU A 225 -6.91 -6.06 -9.43
CA LEU A 225 -8.15 -6.76 -9.76
C LEU A 225 -8.28 -7.02 -11.27
N ASN A 226 -7.96 -6.05 -12.12
CA ASN A 226 -7.99 -6.23 -13.57
C ASN A 226 -6.99 -7.31 -14.02
N ARG A 227 -5.82 -7.40 -13.39
CA ARG A 227 -4.82 -8.44 -13.67
C ARG A 227 -5.34 -9.84 -13.32
N LEU A 228 -6.21 -9.93 -12.34
CA LEU A 228 -6.91 -11.15 -11.94
C LEU A 228 -8.20 -11.39 -12.76
N GLY A 229 -8.40 -10.65 -13.86
CA GLY A 229 -9.55 -10.82 -14.75
C GLY A 229 -10.81 -10.05 -14.34
N GLY A 230 -10.68 -9.10 -13.43
CA GLY A 230 -11.76 -8.21 -13.00
C GLY A 230 -12.73 -8.86 -12.00
N ARG A 231 -13.71 -8.06 -11.55
CA ARG A 231 -14.70 -8.46 -10.53
C ARG A 231 -15.59 -9.62 -10.95
N GLU A 232 -15.74 -9.87 -12.26
CA GLU A 232 -16.53 -11.00 -12.76
C GLU A 232 -15.83 -12.34 -12.53
N ARG A 233 -14.49 -12.39 -12.62
CA ARG A 233 -13.71 -13.61 -12.36
C ARG A 233 -13.38 -13.83 -10.89
N ILE A 234 -13.51 -12.80 -10.06
CA ILE A 234 -13.22 -12.85 -8.63
C ILE A 234 -14.52 -12.55 -7.87
N PRO A 235 -15.33 -13.58 -7.58
CA PRO A 235 -16.59 -13.37 -6.89
C PRO A 235 -16.37 -12.87 -5.47
N THR A 236 -17.32 -12.06 -4.99
CA THR A 236 -17.34 -11.59 -3.61
C THR A 236 -17.73 -12.72 -2.66
N PHE A 237 -17.03 -12.84 -1.53
CA PHE A 237 -17.39 -13.75 -0.44
C PHE A 237 -17.52 -12.98 0.88
N PRO A 238 -18.34 -13.47 1.83
CA PRO A 238 -18.29 -13.01 3.21
C PRO A 238 -16.91 -13.24 3.83
N THR A 239 -16.61 -12.45 4.86
CA THR A 239 -15.41 -12.60 5.68
C THR A 239 -15.30 -14.00 6.29
N GLN A 240 -14.12 -14.60 6.19
CA GLN A 240 -13.76 -15.94 6.68
C GLN A 240 -12.22 -16.08 6.75
N PRO A 241 -11.65 -17.08 7.46
CA PRO A 241 -10.19 -17.21 7.65
C PRO A 241 -9.33 -17.20 6.37
N ALA A 242 -9.89 -17.67 5.26
CA ALA A 242 -9.23 -17.71 3.96
C ALA A 242 -9.53 -16.46 3.08
N SER A 243 -9.97 -15.35 3.68
CA SER A 243 -10.34 -14.16 2.93
C SER A 243 -9.15 -13.28 2.58
N ILE A 244 -9.26 -12.60 1.45
CA ILE A 244 -8.44 -11.45 1.09
C ILE A 244 -9.39 -10.27 0.91
N HIS A 245 -9.23 -9.27 1.77
CA HIS A 245 -9.93 -7.99 1.73
C HIS A 245 -9.10 -7.00 0.93
N PHE A 246 -9.48 -6.75 -0.33
CA PHE A 246 -8.91 -5.68 -1.14
C PHE A 246 -9.54 -4.35 -0.71
N VAL A 247 -8.73 -3.45 -0.17
CA VAL A 247 -9.16 -2.14 0.33
C VAL A 247 -8.44 -1.05 -0.46
N ALA A 248 -9.20 -0.35 -1.30
CA ALA A 248 -8.72 0.86 -1.95
C ALA A 248 -8.75 2.01 -0.92
N TYR A 249 -7.57 2.45 -0.49
CA TYR A 249 -7.39 3.53 0.47
C TYR A 249 -6.69 4.71 -0.22
N ASP A 250 -7.44 5.78 -0.46
CA ASP A 250 -7.02 6.89 -1.33
C ASP A 250 -7.63 8.22 -0.89
N TYR A 251 -7.33 9.30 -1.61
CA TYR A 251 -7.83 10.65 -1.32
C TYR A 251 -9.37 10.69 -1.37
N THR A 252 -9.99 11.19 -0.28
CA THR A 252 -11.45 11.29 -0.17
C THR A 252 -11.99 12.66 -0.57
N GLU A 253 -11.12 13.64 -0.75
CA GLU A 253 -11.49 15.00 -1.10
C GLU A 253 -10.44 15.66 -2.01
N PRO A 254 -10.80 16.75 -2.73
CA PRO A 254 -9.84 17.54 -3.47
C PRO A 254 -8.81 18.21 -2.54
N PRO A 255 -7.54 18.34 -2.97
CA PRO A 255 -6.50 18.98 -2.17
C PRO A 255 -6.75 20.49 -2.01
N ARG A 256 -6.39 21.05 -0.84
CA ARG A 256 -6.49 22.48 -0.54
C ARG A 256 -5.16 22.99 0.00
N ASP A 257 -4.80 24.22 -0.35
CA ASP A 257 -3.58 24.87 0.14
C ASP A 257 -3.55 24.96 1.67
N GLY A 258 -2.38 24.71 2.25
CA GLY A 258 -2.17 24.74 3.71
C GLY A 258 -2.71 23.53 4.46
N SER A 259 -3.25 22.53 3.75
CA SER A 259 -3.81 21.33 4.37
C SER A 259 -3.32 20.06 3.71
N ILE A 260 -3.11 19.03 4.53
CA ILE A 260 -2.87 17.67 4.05
C ILE A 260 -4.22 17.08 3.68
N THR A 261 -4.38 16.63 2.43
CA THR A 261 -5.61 15.98 1.96
C THR A 261 -5.89 14.73 2.78
N GLN A 262 -7.15 14.48 3.16
CA GLN A 262 -7.48 13.27 3.91
C GLN A 262 -7.50 12.02 3.02
N LEU A 263 -7.18 10.88 3.62
CA LEU A 263 -7.32 9.55 3.04
C LEU A 263 -8.48 8.80 3.71
N GLY A 264 -9.03 7.84 2.97
CA GLY A 264 -10.10 6.98 3.45
C GLY A 264 -10.31 5.80 2.54
N ILE A 265 -11.18 4.89 2.97
CA ILE A 265 -11.61 3.76 2.15
C ILE A 265 -12.52 4.30 1.05
N VAL A 266 -12.11 4.15 -0.20
CA VAL A 266 -12.90 4.58 -1.37
C VAL A 266 -13.61 3.42 -2.04
N GLU A 267 -13.07 2.20 -1.92
CA GLU A 267 -13.67 1.00 -2.47
C GLU A 267 -13.17 -0.25 -1.75
N GLU A 268 -14.01 -1.27 -1.66
CA GLU A 268 -13.66 -2.55 -1.06
C GLU A 268 -14.12 -3.72 -1.92
N HIS A 269 -13.39 -4.83 -1.82
CA HIS A 269 -13.77 -6.11 -2.39
C HIS A 269 -13.20 -7.25 -1.56
N CYS A 270 -14.06 -8.16 -1.09
CA CYS A 270 -13.65 -9.31 -0.31
C CYS A 270 -13.83 -10.59 -1.13
N THR A 271 -12.79 -11.40 -1.23
CA THR A 271 -12.87 -12.72 -1.86
C THR A 271 -12.02 -13.72 -1.09
N THR A 272 -11.79 -14.91 -1.64
CA THR A 272 -10.95 -15.94 -1.02
C THR A 272 -9.57 -16.03 -1.68
N VAL A 273 -8.59 -16.47 -0.90
CA VAL A 273 -7.25 -16.81 -1.37
C VAL A 273 -7.29 -17.78 -2.55
N TYR A 274 -8.21 -18.76 -2.52
CA TYR A 274 -8.38 -19.74 -3.59
C TYR A 274 -8.86 -19.12 -4.91
N LYS A 275 -9.80 -18.18 -4.85
CA LYS A 275 -10.27 -17.48 -6.05
C LYS A 275 -9.21 -16.54 -6.62
N VAL A 276 -8.43 -15.89 -5.78
CA VAL A 276 -7.25 -15.13 -6.25
C VAL A 276 -6.23 -16.06 -6.92
N GLN A 277 -5.98 -17.24 -6.35
CA GLN A 277 -5.05 -18.23 -6.93
C GLN A 277 -5.56 -18.80 -8.27
N GLU A 278 -6.84 -19.15 -8.36
CA GLU A 278 -7.50 -19.63 -9.58
C GLU A 278 -7.43 -18.57 -10.68
N ALA A 279 -7.80 -17.34 -10.37
CA ALA A 279 -7.75 -16.20 -11.29
C ALA A 279 -6.32 -15.90 -11.76
N PHE A 280 -5.33 -15.97 -10.85
CA PHE A 280 -3.92 -15.78 -11.19
C PHE A 280 -3.37 -16.89 -12.08
N SER A 281 -3.87 -18.12 -11.94
CA SER A 281 -3.41 -19.28 -12.72
C SER A 281 -4.08 -19.37 -14.11
N SER A 282 -5.26 -18.75 -14.28
CA SER A 282 -6.10 -18.81 -15.49
C SER A 282 -5.97 -17.56 -16.38
N MET A 283 -4.80 -16.91 -16.39
CA MET A 283 -4.56 -15.75 -17.25
C MET A 283 -4.67 -16.11 -18.73
N ASN A 284 -5.31 -15.24 -19.51
CA ASN A 284 -5.42 -15.41 -20.96
C ASN A 284 -4.01 -15.44 -21.57
N LEU A 285 -3.68 -16.52 -22.28
CA LEU A 285 -2.44 -16.62 -23.05
C LEU A 285 -2.64 -15.95 -24.41
N PRO A 286 -1.61 -15.27 -24.95
CA PRO A 286 -1.65 -14.82 -26.34
C PRO A 286 -1.75 -16.02 -27.29
N GLU A 287 -2.11 -15.76 -28.55
CA GLU A 287 -2.13 -16.79 -29.58
C GLU A 287 -0.80 -17.56 -29.66
N GLY A 288 -0.87 -18.82 -30.09
CA GLY A 288 0.32 -19.63 -30.29
C GLY A 288 1.27 -18.99 -31.29
N ASN A 289 2.57 -19.11 -31.06
CA ASN A 289 3.65 -18.63 -31.93
C ASN A 289 3.92 -17.12 -31.98
N VAL A 290 3.34 -16.30 -31.08
CA VAL A 290 3.65 -14.86 -31.01
C VAL A 290 5.16 -14.54 -31.00
N TYR A 291 5.98 -15.34 -30.31
CA TYR A 291 7.44 -15.16 -30.33
C TYR A 291 8.06 -15.52 -31.67
N ARG A 292 7.65 -16.63 -32.30
CA ARG A 292 8.14 -17.03 -33.63
C ARG A 292 7.88 -15.92 -34.63
N ASP A 293 6.66 -15.39 -34.65
CA ASP A 293 6.25 -14.41 -35.64
C ASP A 293 6.93 -13.05 -35.40
N ALA A 294 7.10 -12.64 -34.14
CA ALA A 294 7.91 -11.47 -33.78
C ALA A 294 9.39 -11.63 -34.17
N ILE A 295 9.98 -12.80 -33.93
CA ILE A 295 11.37 -13.12 -34.32
C ILE A 295 11.50 -13.09 -35.84
N ARG A 296 10.61 -13.75 -36.59
CA ARG A 296 10.62 -13.75 -38.05
C ARG A 296 10.52 -12.33 -38.61
N LYS A 297 9.58 -11.52 -38.10
CA LYS A 297 9.44 -10.12 -38.48
C LYS A 297 10.72 -9.31 -38.21
N SER A 298 11.37 -9.54 -37.06
CA SER A 298 12.62 -8.84 -36.69
C SER A 298 13.83 -9.29 -37.52
N LEU A 299 13.89 -10.55 -37.94
CA LEU A 299 15.02 -11.11 -38.68
C LEU A 299 14.91 -10.89 -40.18
N TYR A 300 13.71 -10.97 -40.74
CA TYR A 300 13.50 -11.05 -42.19
C TYR A 300 12.75 -9.86 -42.79
N GLY A 301 12.23 -8.94 -41.96
CA GLY A 301 11.26 -7.94 -42.42
C GLY A 301 9.91 -8.59 -42.75
N THR A 302 8.84 -7.81 -42.78
CA THR A 302 7.51 -8.31 -43.16
C THR A 302 7.51 -8.87 -44.58
N GLU A 303 7.12 -10.14 -44.75
CA GLU A 303 6.27 -10.51 -45.89
C GLU A 303 4.91 -9.82 -45.76
#